data_AF-A0A0A3J159-F1
#
_entry.id   AF-A0A0A3J159-F1
#
_cell.length_a   1.000
_cell.length_b   1.000
_cell.length_c   1.000
_cell.angle_alpha   90.00
_cell.angle_beta   90.00
_cell.angle_gamma   90.00
#
_symmetry.space_group_name_H-M   'P 1'
#
loop_
_entity.id
_entity.type
_entity.pdbx_description
1 polymer ?
#
loop_
_entity_poly.entity_id
_entity_poly.type
_entity_poly.pdbx_seq_one_letter_code
_entity_poly.pdbx_strand_id
1 'polypeptide(L)'
;MKFLSSILYAFFILLVISGCSGSNGTEVQNENATDTENAQENTKENETEENSDNNNEESEESYNEADLIEAVETGPVYPEVDFQNINWFFGSPDRQPNGGIWVYTAETIPSGFDDTVDWETKDLLLVQVNDPKYVDHEMEFKALQILEDDVVKIIVSLEPDEYSSDKEVARRYASVEKGQLEGKKFIVETVEGEKVDVGLQVKTSEISGSK
;
A
#
# COMPACT_ATOMS: atom_id res chain seq x y z
N MET A 1 -34.80 -41.59 -15.81
CA MET A 1 -34.89 -40.12 -15.70
C MET A 1 -33.84 -39.51 -16.62
N LYS A 2 -34.19 -39.00 -17.82
CA LYS A 2 -33.23 -38.40 -18.79
C LYS A 2 -33.75 -37.19 -19.59
N PHE A 3 -34.95 -36.66 -19.26
CA PHE A 3 -35.60 -35.58 -20.02
C PHE A 3 -35.75 -34.26 -19.25
N LEU A 4 -35.23 -34.15 -18.02
CA LEU A 4 -35.34 -32.93 -17.20
C LEU A 4 -34.24 -31.89 -17.50
N SER A 5 -33.06 -32.30 -17.96
CA SER A 5 -31.92 -31.40 -18.20
C SER A 5 -32.11 -30.43 -19.38
N SER A 6 -33.08 -30.66 -20.28
CA SER A 6 -33.21 -29.89 -21.52
C SER A 6 -34.05 -28.60 -21.39
N ILE A 7 -34.78 -28.42 -20.28
CA ILE A 7 -35.70 -27.28 -20.10
C ILE A 7 -35.00 -26.08 -19.45
N LEU A 8 -34.01 -26.32 -18.58
CA LEU A 8 -33.36 -25.30 -17.77
C LEU A 8 -32.47 -24.34 -18.60
N TYR A 9 -31.91 -24.82 -19.72
CA TYR A 9 -31.11 -23.99 -20.64
C TYR A 9 -31.91 -22.92 -21.40
N ALA A 10 -33.25 -23.08 -21.52
CA ALA A 10 -34.08 -22.15 -22.27
C ALA A 10 -34.33 -20.82 -21.52
N PHE A 11 -34.19 -20.81 -20.18
CA PHE A 11 -34.47 -19.63 -19.37
C PHE A 11 -33.34 -18.60 -19.34
N PHE A 12 -32.08 -19.01 -19.56
CA PHE A 12 -30.92 -18.13 -19.36
C PHE A 12 -30.67 -17.15 -20.53
N ILE A 13 -31.25 -17.41 -21.71
CA ILE A 13 -31.07 -16.57 -22.91
C ILE A 13 -32.03 -15.36 -22.93
N LEU A 14 -33.08 -15.37 -22.09
CA LEU A 14 -34.18 -14.40 -22.12
C LEU A 14 -33.94 -13.09 -21.35
N LEU A 15 -32.77 -12.90 -20.72
CA LEU A 15 -32.47 -11.76 -19.85
C LEU A 15 -31.58 -10.66 -20.47
N VAL A 16 -31.24 -10.75 -21.76
CA VAL A 16 -30.26 -9.84 -22.41
C VAL A 16 -30.91 -8.64 -23.14
N ILE A 17 -32.23 -8.45 -23.04
CA ILE A 17 -32.95 -7.38 -23.79
C ILE A 17 -33.90 -6.58 -22.88
N SER A 18 -33.34 -5.61 -22.15
CA SER A 18 -34.08 -4.50 -21.51
C SER A 18 -33.10 -3.41 -21.08
N GLY A 19 -33.25 -2.18 -21.58
CA GLY A 19 -32.45 -1.03 -21.10
C GLY A 19 -31.82 -0.12 -22.16
N CYS A 20 -32.58 0.37 -23.13
CA CYS A 20 -32.10 1.44 -24.03
C CYS A 20 -33.21 2.43 -24.41
N SER A 21 -32.87 3.73 -24.40
CA SER A 21 -33.54 4.90 -25.02
C SER A 21 -34.30 5.89 -24.11
N GLY A 22 -34.08 7.19 -24.36
CA GLY A 22 -34.87 8.34 -23.88
C GLY A 22 -34.06 9.34 -23.03
N SER A 23 -33.99 10.64 -23.35
CA SER A 23 -34.52 11.37 -24.52
C SER A 23 -33.77 12.69 -24.78
N ASN A 24 -33.84 13.16 -26.03
CA ASN A 24 -33.24 14.35 -26.66
C ASN A 24 -33.18 15.66 -25.86
N GLY A 25 -32.14 16.46 -26.18
CA GLY A 25 -32.08 17.92 -26.06
C GLY A 25 -31.24 18.51 -27.21
N THR A 26 -31.65 19.64 -27.79
CA THR A 26 -31.19 20.13 -29.10
C THR A 26 -30.93 21.64 -29.06
N GLU A 27 -29.97 22.15 -29.86
CA GLU A 27 -29.79 23.59 -30.21
C GLU A 27 -29.37 24.55 -29.06
N VAL A 28 -28.74 25.73 -29.26
CA VAL A 28 -27.91 26.27 -30.36
C VAL A 28 -27.06 27.50 -29.88
N GLN A 29 -26.01 27.87 -30.63
CA GLN A 29 -25.34 29.19 -30.77
C GLN A 29 -25.21 30.22 -29.59
N ASN A 30 -23.94 30.55 -29.31
CA ASN A 30 -23.31 31.88 -29.56
C ASN A 30 -23.43 33.09 -28.58
N GLU A 31 -22.39 33.93 -28.68
CA GLU A 31 -22.28 35.39 -28.44
C GLU A 31 -22.20 36.04 -27.04
N ASN A 32 -21.50 37.18 -27.04
CA ASN A 32 -21.02 37.97 -25.90
C ASN A 32 -22.08 38.91 -25.28
N ALA A 33 -22.02 39.09 -23.95
CA ALA A 33 -22.16 40.35 -23.19
C ALA A 33 -21.90 40.03 -21.70
N THR A 34 -21.13 40.75 -20.87
CA THR A 34 -20.96 42.20 -20.63
C THR A 34 -22.14 42.84 -19.86
N ASP A 35 -22.02 42.94 -18.53
CA ASP A 35 -22.14 44.18 -17.72
C ASP A 35 -21.92 43.86 -16.21
N THR A 36 -21.20 44.64 -15.38
CA THR A 36 -21.37 46.05 -14.91
C THR A 36 -22.49 46.16 -13.86
N GLU A 37 -22.42 46.83 -12.69
CA GLU A 37 -21.52 47.82 -12.02
C GLU A 37 -21.32 47.37 -10.53
N ASN A 38 -20.51 47.91 -9.59
CA ASN A 38 -19.52 49.00 -9.40
C ASN A 38 -18.53 48.50 -8.28
N ALA A 39 -17.89 49.15 -7.28
CA ALA A 39 -17.56 50.51 -6.75
C ALA A 39 -16.46 50.30 -5.65
N GLN A 40 -15.59 51.24 -5.24
CA GLN A 40 -15.27 52.61 -5.67
C GLN A 40 -13.82 52.99 -5.28
N GLU A 41 -13.07 53.61 -6.20
CA GLU A 41 -12.35 54.90 -6.01
C GLU A 41 -11.38 55.14 -4.82
N ASN A 42 -10.08 55.33 -5.12
CA ASN A 42 -9.40 56.65 -4.97
C ASN A 42 -7.98 56.72 -5.60
N THR A 43 -7.94 57.25 -6.82
CA THR A 43 -7.00 58.26 -7.35
C THR A 43 -5.68 58.55 -6.61
N LYS A 44 -4.53 58.30 -7.28
CA LYS A 44 -3.67 59.41 -7.77
C LYS A 44 -2.61 58.99 -8.79
N GLU A 45 -2.39 59.85 -9.76
CA GLU A 45 -1.32 59.79 -10.76
C GLU A 45 0.00 60.31 -10.18
N ASN A 46 1.13 59.87 -10.76
CA ASN A 46 2.14 60.79 -11.27
C ASN A 46 3.08 60.07 -12.25
N GLU A 47 3.33 60.69 -13.40
CA GLU A 47 4.35 60.28 -14.37
C GLU A 47 5.75 60.74 -13.93
N THR A 48 6.81 60.02 -14.29
CA THR A 48 8.13 60.58 -14.60
C THR A 48 8.94 59.52 -15.38
N GLU A 49 9.15 59.76 -16.68
CA GLU A 49 10.26 59.13 -17.42
C GLU A 49 11.49 60.03 -17.38
N GLU A 50 12.67 59.39 -17.39
CA GLU A 50 13.97 59.81 -17.98
C GLU A 50 15.20 59.61 -17.06
N ASN A 51 15.75 58.39 -17.12
CA ASN A 51 17.06 58.06 -17.72
C ASN A 51 18.38 58.69 -17.19
N SER A 52 19.43 57.84 -17.10
CA SER A 52 20.86 58.12 -16.78
C SER A 52 21.14 58.76 -15.41
N ASP A 53 22.13 58.31 -14.63
CA ASP A 53 23.44 57.82 -15.05
C ASP A 53 24.06 56.77 -14.10
N ASN A 54 25.08 56.07 -14.61
CA ASN A 54 26.07 55.21 -13.93
C ASN A 54 26.01 55.05 -12.39
N ASN A 55 25.91 53.79 -11.94
CA ASN A 55 26.99 53.25 -11.11
C ASN A 55 27.16 51.74 -11.35
N ASN A 56 28.41 51.31 -11.57
CA ASN A 56 28.77 49.93 -11.86
C ASN A 56 29.21 49.21 -10.57
N GLU A 57 28.25 48.88 -9.71
CA GLU A 57 28.49 47.97 -8.60
C GLU A 57 28.15 46.55 -9.06
N GLU A 58 29.20 45.86 -9.53
CA GLU A 58 29.18 44.45 -9.89
C GLU A 58 29.04 43.63 -8.60
N SER A 59 27.79 43.37 -8.19
CA SER A 59 27.49 42.58 -7.01
C SER A 59 27.87 41.13 -7.26
N GLU A 60 29.10 40.77 -6.93
CA GLU A 60 29.50 39.37 -6.75
C GLU A 60 28.61 38.76 -5.67
N GLU A 61 27.53 38.09 -6.09
CA GLU A 61 26.81 37.13 -5.25
C GLU A 61 27.81 36.04 -4.88
N SER A 62 28.43 36.17 -3.71
CA SER A 62 29.43 35.23 -3.22
C SER A 62 28.76 33.88 -3.00
N TYR A 63 28.88 32.98 -3.99
CA TYR A 63 28.37 31.62 -3.94
C TYR A 63 28.87 30.95 -2.67
N ASN A 64 27.99 30.83 -1.68
CA ASN A 64 28.29 30.20 -0.41
C ASN A 64 28.36 28.69 -0.66
N GLU A 65 29.57 28.15 -0.66
CA GLU A 65 29.82 26.71 -0.92
C GLU A 65 29.10 25.80 0.10
N ALA A 66 28.70 26.35 1.25
CA ALA A 66 27.88 25.66 2.26
C ALA A 66 26.37 25.58 1.95
N ASP A 67 25.87 26.29 0.92
CA ASP A 67 24.49 26.13 0.40
C ASP A 67 24.42 25.10 -0.75
N LEU A 68 25.54 24.43 -1.08
CA LEU A 68 25.55 23.31 -2.01
C LEU A 68 24.99 22.04 -1.34
N ILE A 69 24.10 21.34 -2.06
CA ILE A 69 23.54 20.07 -1.61
C ILE A 69 24.64 18.99 -1.70
N GLU A 70 25.20 18.60 -0.55
CA GLU A 70 26.25 17.57 -0.48
C GLU A 70 25.72 16.20 -0.92
N ALA A 71 26.54 15.47 -1.69
CA ALA A 71 26.21 14.13 -2.15
C ALA A 71 26.40 13.11 -1.01
N VAL A 72 25.30 12.64 -0.43
CA VAL A 72 25.32 11.65 0.66
C VAL A 72 25.89 10.29 0.23
N GLU A 73 26.58 9.62 1.15
CA GLU A 73 27.07 8.25 0.94
C GLU A 73 25.90 7.26 0.75
N THR A 74 26.09 6.28 -0.14
CA THR A 74 25.09 5.24 -0.39
C THR A 74 25.05 4.23 0.76
N GLY A 75 23.88 4.01 1.35
CA GLY A 75 23.65 2.94 2.33
C GLY A 75 23.82 1.53 1.73
N PRO A 76 23.91 0.49 2.59
CA PRO A 76 23.98 -0.90 2.14
C PRO A 76 22.68 -1.33 1.45
N VAL A 77 22.81 -2.14 0.40
CA VAL A 77 21.69 -2.81 -0.27
C VAL A 77 21.74 -4.29 0.08
N TYR A 78 20.64 -4.80 0.62
CA TYR A 78 20.48 -6.22 0.99
C TYR A 78 19.80 -7.00 -0.14
N PRO A 79 20.06 -8.32 -0.30
CA PRO A 79 19.20 -9.18 -1.10
C PRO A 79 17.79 -9.21 -0.50
N GLU A 80 16.75 -9.30 -1.33
CA GLU A 80 15.36 -9.32 -0.87
C GLU A 80 14.62 -10.60 -1.30
N VAL A 81 13.62 -11.00 -0.52
CA VAL A 81 12.65 -12.06 -0.81
C VAL A 81 11.48 -11.44 -1.57
N ASP A 82 11.19 -11.93 -2.77
CA ASP A 82 10.02 -11.51 -3.55
C ASP A 82 8.72 -11.91 -2.83
N PHE A 83 7.79 -10.95 -2.70
CA PHE A 83 6.51 -11.15 -2.00
C PHE A 83 5.35 -10.38 -2.65
N GLN A 84 4.12 -10.76 -2.30
CA GLN A 84 2.92 -9.99 -2.66
C GLN A 84 1.99 -9.86 -1.44
N ASN A 85 1.66 -8.61 -1.05
CA ASN A 85 0.64 -8.34 -0.03
C ASN A 85 -0.72 -8.94 -0.43
N ILE A 86 -1.36 -9.67 0.48
CA ILE A 86 -2.70 -10.25 0.25
C ILE A 86 -3.78 -9.38 0.88
N ASN A 87 -4.71 -8.93 0.04
CA ASN A 87 -5.95 -8.26 0.44
C ASN A 87 -7.12 -9.25 0.38
N TRP A 88 -7.88 -9.34 1.47
CA TRP A 88 -8.90 -10.38 1.66
C TRP A 88 -10.33 -9.84 1.46
N PHE A 89 -11.01 -10.29 0.41
CA PHE A 89 -12.34 -9.76 0.04
C PHE A 89 -13.54 -10.55 0.58
N PHE A 90 -13.34 -11.79 1.04
CA PHE A 90 -14.43 -12.68 1.49
C PHE A 90 -14.23 -13.20 2.92
N GLY A 91 -13.58 -12.38 3.76
CA GLY A 91 -13.04 -12.79 5.05
C GLY A 91 -11.58 -13.21 4.95
N SER A 92 -10.89 -13.19 6.08
CA SER A 92 -9.50 -13.64 6.26
C SER A 92 -9.46 -14.69 7.39
N PRO A 93 -8.37 -15.48 7.53
CA PRO A 93 -8.29 -16.47 8.60
C PRO A 93 -8.42 -15.83 9.99
N ASP A 94 -8.93 -16.58 10.96
CA ASP A 94 -9.06 -16.13 12.35
C ASP A 94 -7.73 -15.59 12.91
N ARG A 95 -7.83 -14.61 13.80
CA ARG A 95 -6.65 -14.02 14.44
C ARG A 95 -5.97 -15.01 15.37
N GLN A 96 -4.64 -14.91 15.41
CA GLN A 96 -3.85 -15.68 16.35
C GLN A 96 -4.02 -15.07 17.76
N PRO A 97 -4.02 -15.88 18.84
CA PRO A 97 -4.37 -15.41 20.19
C PRO A 97 -3.30 -14.52 20.86
N ASN A 98 -2.17 -14.30 20.20
CA ASN A 98 -1.07 -13.41 20.60
C ASN A 98 -0.46 -12.82 19.31
N GLY A 99 0.41 -11.81 19.39
CA GLY A 99 1.26 -11.47 18.25
C GLY A 99 2.25 -12.60 17.90
N GLY A 100 2.76 -12.56 16.67
CA GLY A 100 3.76 -13.52 16.18
C GLY A 100 4.08 -13.37 14.69
N ILE A 101 4.84 -14.34 14.19
CA ILE A 101 5.13 -14.53 12.77
C ILE A 101 4.88 -16.00 12.43
N TRP A 102 4.15 -16.25 11.36
CA TRP A 102 3.86 -17.60 10.86
C TRP A 102 4.22 -17.69 9.39
N VAL A 103 4.83 -18.82 9.00
CA VAL A 103 4.96 -19.22 7.60
C VAL A 103 4.08 -20.45 7.43
N TYR A 104 3.02 -20.33 6.64
CA TYR A 104 2.09 -21.41 6.36
C TYR A 104 2.38 -22.05 5.00
N THR A 105 2.19 -23.36 4.96
CA THR A 105 2.21 -24.24 3.78
C THR A 105 0.79 -24.81 3.55
N ALA A 106 0.59 -25.51 2.42
CA ALA A 106 -0.64 -26.30 2.18
C ALA A 106 -1.06 -27.22 3.34
N GLU A 107 -0.09 -27.72 4.12
CA GLU A 107 -0.34 -28.66 5.23
C GLU A 107 -0.67 -27.96 6.56
N THR A 108 -0.44 -26.65 6.67
CA THR A 108 -0.47 -25.91 7.95
C THR A 108 -1.38 -24.69 7.94
N ILE A 109 -1.88 -24.25 6.79
CA ILE A 109 -2.90 -23.20 6.66
C ILE A 109 -4.21 -23.61 7.37
N PRO A 110 -4.97 -22.67 7.99
CA PRO A 110 -6.32 -22.97 8.47
C PRO A 110 -7.25 -23.42 7.34
N SER A 111 -8.10 -24.41 7.62
CA SER A 111 -9.03 -25.00 6.65
C SER A 111 -10.03 -23.99 6.07
N GLY A 112 -10.28 -24.04 4.76
CA GLY A 112 -11.16 -23.10 4.06
C GLY A 112 -10.42 -21.93 3.40
N PHE A 113 -9.09 -21.91 3.50
CA PHE A 113 -8.19 -20.96 2.86
C PHE A 113 -7.24 -21.65 1.85
N ASP A 114 -7.63 -22.83 1.40
CA ASP A 114 -6.91 -23.70 0.49
C ASP A 114 -6.70 -23.09 -0.90
N ASP A 115 -7.55 -22.15 -1.34
CA ASP A 115 -7.47 -21.45 -2.63
C ASP A 115 -6.71 -20.08 -2.57
N THR A 116 -6.01 -19.78 -1.47
CA THR A 116 -5.42 -18.43 -1.22
C THR A 116 -4.22 -18.10 -2.12
N VAL A 117 -3.35 -19.09 -2.35
CA VAL A 117 -2.13 -18.97 -3.17
C VAL A 117 -1.93 -20.25 -3.97
N ASP A 118 -1.09 -20.22 -5.00
CA ASP A 118 -0.60 -21.45 -5.62
C ASP A 118 0.39 -22.16 -4.69
N TRP A 119 -0.12 -23.05 -3.82
CA TRP A 119 0.70 -23.76 -2.84
C TRP A 119 1.75 -24.71 -3.43
N GLU A 120 1.76 -24.97 -4.74
CA GLU A 120 2.87 -25.69 -5.37
C GLU A 120 4.12 -24.80 -5.45
N THR A 121 3.94 -23.49 -5.68
CA THR A 121 5.03 -22.52 -5.85
C THR A 121 5.19 -21.52 -4.70
N LYS A 122 4.18 -21.34 -3.83
CA LYS A 122 4.15 -20.33 -2.77
C LYS A 122 3.97 -20.89 -1.36
N ASP A 123 4.56 -20.19 -0.40
CA ASP A 123 4.16 -20.21 1.01
C ASP A 123 3.47 -18.89 1.39
N LEU A 124 2.82 -18.87 2.55
CA LEU A 124 2.08 -17.70 3.06
C LEU A 124 2.69 -17.19 4.38
N LEU A 125 3.29 -16.00 4.34
CA LEU A 125 3.72 -15.24 5.51
C LEU A 125 2.51 -14.56 6.18
N LEU A 126 2.43 -14.64 7.50
CA LEU A 126 1.61 -13.79 8.37
C LEU A 126 2.50 -13.12 9.39
N VAL A 127 2.35 -11.80 9.55
CA VAL A 127 2.84 -11.07 10.72
C VAL A 127 1.64 -10.47 11.46
N GLN A 128 1.56 -10.68 12.77
CA GLN A 128 0.59 -10.04 13.65
C GLN A 128 1.31 -9.36 14.80
N VAL A 129 1.02 -8.08 15.00
CA VAL A 129 1.67 -7.24 16.02
C VAL A 129 1.24 -7.66 17.43
N ASN A 130 2.14 -7.50 18.39
CA ASN A 130 1.91 -7.72 19.82
C ASN A 130 1.86 -6.41 20.62
N ASP A 131 2.48 -5.34 20.10
CA ASP A 131 2.51 -4.01 20.71
C ASP A 131 1.11 -3.31 20.71
N PRO A 132 0.58 -2.91 21.88
CA PRO A 132 -0.68 -2.18 21.98
C PRO A 132 -0.70 -0.80 21.30
N LYS A 133 0.44 -0.19 20.94
CA LYS A 133 0.45 1.11 20.23
C LYS A 133 -0.13 1.03 18.82
N TYR A 134 -0.10 -0.15 18.20
CA TYR A 134 -0.60 -0.41 16.84
C TYR A 134 -1.92 -1.21 16.86
N VAL A 135 -2.76 -0.95 17.87
CA VAL A 135 -4.21 -1.22 17.79
C VAL A 135 -4.86 -0.13 16.93
N ASP A 136 -5.91 -0.47 16.19
CA ASP A 136 -6.56 0.45 15.22
C ASP A 136 -5.56 0.96 14.13
N HIS A 137 -4.65 0.10 13.67
CA HIS A 137 -3.71 0.38 12.59
C HIS A 137 -3.75 -0.72 11.52
N GLU A 138 -3.64 -0.35 10.25
CA GLU A 138 -3.35 -1.29 9.17
C GLU A 138 -1.83 -1.52 9.05
N MET A 139 -1.45 -2.66 8.46
CA MET A 139 -0.06 -3.02 8.18
C MET A 139 0.09 -3.32 6.70
N GLU A 140 1.17 -2.83 6.09
CA GLU A 140 1.60 -3.29 4.77
C GLU A 140 3.10 -3.63 4.75
N PHE A 141 3.44 -4.80 4.19
CA PHE A 141 4.85 -5.15 3.94
C PHE A 141 5.41 -4.30 2.81
N LYS A 142 6.59 -3.71 3.02
CA LYS A 142 7.29 -2.86 2.03
C LYS A 142 8.58 -3.50 1.52
N ALA A 143 9.28 -4.29 2.33
CA ALA A 143 10.46 -5.09 1.92
C ALA A 143 10.67 -6.31 2.84
N LEU A 144 11.34 -7.35 2.31
CA LEU A 144 11.78 -8.55 3.05
C LEU A 144 13.29 -8.77 2.82
N GLN A 145 14.13 -8.13 3.63
CA GLN A 145 15.58 -8.04 3.42
C GLN A 145 16.34 -9.16 4.14
N ILE A 146 17.19 -9.88 3.41
CA ILE A 146 18.09 -10.89 3.95
C ILE A 146 19.33 -10.19 4.53
N LEU A 147 19.45 -10.13 5.86
CA LEU A 147 20.59 -9.52 6.54
C LEU A 147 21.77 -10.50 6.67
N GLU A 148 21.44 -11.74 7.01
CA GLU A 148 22.34 -12.87 7.23
C GLU A 148 21.64 -14.14 6.70
N ASP A 149 22.38 -15.23 6.45
CA ASP A 149 21.83 -16.46 5.83
C ASP A 149 20.58 -17.04 6.54
N ASP A 150 20.41 -16.77 7.84
CA ASP A 150 19.26 -17.18 8.66
C ASP A 150 18.46 -16.02 9.29
N VAL A 151 18.66 -14.77 8.85
CA VAL A 151 17.94 -13.59 9.38
C VAL A 151 17.30 -12.75 8.27
N VAL A 152 15.97 -12.66 8.29
CA VAL A 152 15.18 -11.76 7.42
C VAL A 152 14.65 -10.58 8.22
N LYS A 153 14.92 -9.35 7.77
CA LYS A 153 14.27 -8.14 8.24
C LYS A 153 13.01 -7.88 7.41
N ILE A 154 11.88 -7.78 8.09
CA ILE A 154 10.59 -7.41 7.54
C ILE A 154 10.43 -5.90 7.74
N ILE A 155 10.38 -5.14 6.64
CA ILE A 155 10.02 -3.71 6.68
C ILE A 155 8.51 -3.58 6.48
N VAL A 156 7.85 -2.86 7.38
CA VAL A 156 6.40 -2.58 7.32
C VAL A 156 6.11 -1.08 7.32
N SER A 157 5.00 -0.69 6.71
CA SER A 157 4.28 0.52 7.15
C SER A 157 3.20 0.14 8.15
N LEU A 158 2.93 1.03 9.09
CA LEU A 158 1.91 0.91 10.13
C LEU A 158 1.15 2.24 10.21
N GLU A 159 -0.02 2.29 9.59
CA GLU A 159 -0.79 3.51 9.37
C GLU A 159 -2.14 3.41 10.11
N PRO A 160 -2.65 4.48 10.76
CA PRO A 160 -3.90 4.40 11.52
C PRO A 160 -5.11 4.05 10.63
N ASP A 161 -5.89 3.05 11.03
CA ASP A 161 -7.12 2.66 10.34
C ASP A 161 -8.30 3.43 10.94
N GLU A 162 -8.62 4.59 10.34
CA GLU A 162 -9.77 5.42 10.72
C GLU A 162 -11.14 4.80 10.36
N TYR A 163 -11.17 3.65 9.65
CA TYR A 163 -12.38 3.02 9.12
C TYR A 163 -12.82 1.77 9.89
N SER A 164 -11.90 1.10 10.61
CA SER A 164 -12.24 -0.02 11.49
C SER A 164 -13.05 0.43 12.71
N SER A 165 -14.14 -0.30 13.00
CA SER A 165 -14.84 -0.23 14.29
C SER A 165 -14.21 -1.10 15.38
N ASP A 166 -13.34 -2.02 14.99
CA ASP A 166 -12.99 -3.20 15.77
C ASP A 166 -11.55 -3.07 16.27
N LYS A 167 -11.39 -3.05 17.59
CA LYS A 167 -10.13 -2.72 18.29
C LYS A 167 -9.16 -3.88 18.27
N GLU A 168 -8.51 -4.05 17.13
CA GLU A 168 -7.57 -5.13 16.87
C GLU A 168 -6.16 -4.60 16.58
N VAL A 169 -5.15 -5.41 16.90
CA VAL A 169 -3.74 -5.15 16.53
C VAL A 169 -3.51 -5.28 15.02
N ALA A 170 -2.59 -4.50 14.47
CA ALA A 170 -2.22 -4.59 13.06
C ALA A 170 -1.75 -6.02 12.67
N ARG A 171 -2.18 -6.49 11.49
CA ARG A 171 -1.71 -7.75 10.88
C ARG A 171 -1.69 -7.67 9.37
N ARG A 172 -0.79 -8.40 8.72
CA ARG A 172 -0.72 -8.52 7.26
C ARG A 172 -0.32 -9.93 6.82
N TYR A 173 -0.86 -10.34 5.68
CA TYR A 173 -0.53 -11.58 4.98
C TYR A 173 0.22 -11.25 3.68
N ALA A 174 1.19 -12.08 3.31
CA ALA A 174 1.84 -12.02 2.01
C ALA A 174 2.16 -13.42 1.47
N SER A 175 2.03 -13.61 0.15
CA SER A 175 2.63 -14.77 -0.51
C SER A 175 4.13 -14.53 -0.73
N VAL A 176 4.92 -15.59 -0.65
CA VAL A 176 6.38 -15.61 -0.93
C VAL A 176 6.72 -16.86 -1.74
N GLU A 177 7.89 -16.89 -2.40
CA GLU A 177 8.36 -18.12 -3.05
C GLU A 177 8.61 -19.23 -2.01
N LYS A 178 8.14 -20.44 -2.33
CA LYS A 178 8.14 -21.60 -1.43
C LYS A 178 9.53 -21.95 -0.90
N GLY A 179 9.63 -22.15 0.40
CA GLY A 179 10.87 -22.48 1.12
C GLY A 179 11.83 -21.30 1.38
N GLN A 180 11.62 -20.10 0.81
CA GLN A 180 12.57 -18.98 1.03
C GLN A 180 12.61 -18.50 2.50
N LEU A 181 11.50 -18.68 3.23
CA LEU A 181 11.40 -18.32 4.66
C LEU A 181 11.55 -19.53 5.61
N GLU A 182 11.89 -20.73 5.11
CA GLU A 182 12.12 -21.90 5.96
C GLU A 182 13.40 -21.72 6.82
N GLY A 183 13.32 -22.08 8.10
CA GLY A 183 14.42 -21.95 9.06
C GLY A 183 14.87 -20.51 9.38
N LYS A 184 14.17 -19.48 8.88
CA LYS A 184 14.56 -18.08 9.09
C LYS A 184 14.12 -17.55 10.45
N LYS A 185 14.98 -16.72 11.05
CA LYS A 185 14.65 -15.79 12.12
C LYS A 185 14.19 -14.48 11.51
N PHE A 186 13.40 -13.72 12.26
CA PHE A 186 12.80 -12.48 11.78
C PHE A 186 13.08 -11.31 12.71
N ILE A 187 13.25 -10.12 12.11
CA ILE A 187 13.23 -8.82 12.77
C ILE A 187 12.15 -7.99 12.07
N VAL A 188 11.31 -7.26 12.81
CA VAL A 188 10.29 -6.38 12.21
C VAL A 188 10.60 -4.93 12.58
N GLU A 189 10.74 -4.10 11.55
CA GLU A 189 11.02 -2.67 11.66
C GLU A 189 10.07 -1.87 10.76
N THR A 190 9.69 -0.66 11.17
CA THR A 190 8.91 0.25 10.32
C THR A 190 9.78 0.86 9.21
N VAL A 191 9.17 1.57 8.25
CA VAL A 191 9.93 2.32 7.23
C VAL A 191 10.80 3.44 7.82
N GLU A 192 10.47 3.94 9.02
CA GLU A 192 11.28 4.88 9.81
C GLU A 192 12.39 4.18 10.63
N GLY A 193 12.43 2.84 10.63
CA GLY A 193 13.38 2.03 11.40
C GLY A 193 12.99 1.79 12.86
N GLU A 194 11.75 2.05 13.27
CA GLU A 194 11.30 1.70 14.62
C GLU A 194 11.05 0.18 14.73
N LYS A 195 11.57 -0.46 15.79
CA LYS A 195 11.34 -1.89 16.03
C LYS A 195 9.91 -2.15 16.51
N VAL A 196 9.24 -3.10 15.86
CA VAL A 196 7.86 -3.49 16.17
C VAL A 196 7.87 -4.76 17.02
N ASP A 197 7.25 -4.73 18.21
CA ASP A 197 7.04 -5.97 18.97
C ASP A 197 5.94 -6.82 18.31
N VAL A 198 6.35 -7.98 17.81
CA VAL A 198 5.49 -9.06 17.32
C VAL A 198 5.48 -10.24 18.29
N GLY A 199 6.04 -10.11 19.48
CA GLY A 199 6.11 -11.17 20.47
C GLY A 199 7.10 -12.28 20.10
N LEU A 200 7.07 -13.37 20.87
CA LEU A 200 8.05 -14.47 20.78
C LEU A 200 7.55 -15.68 19.98
N GLN A 201 6.36 -15.61 19.36
CA GLN A 201 5.80 -16.74 18.60
C GLN A 201 6.19 -16.66 17.13
N VAL A 202 7.39 -17.16 16.80
CA VAL A 202 7.74 -17.52 15.42
C VAL A 202 7.35 -18.98 15.19
N LYS A 203 6.54 -19.23 14.16
CA LYS A 203 6.18 -20.57 13.67
C LYS A 203 6.47 -20.66 12.17
N THR A 204 7.72 -20.97 11.84
CA THR A 204 8.05 -21.54 10.53
C THR A 204 7.35 -22.90 10.39
N SER A 205 7.01 -23.29 9.17
CA SER A 205 6.41 -24.59 8.83
C SER A 205 7.42 -25.75 8.87
N GLU A 206 8.37 -25.71 9.82
CA GLU A 206 9.34 -26.79 10.04
C GLU A 206 8.60 -28.07 10.44
N ILE A 207 8.40 -28.95 9.46
CA ILE A 207 8.04 -30.35 9.69
C ILE A 207 9.14 -30.92 10.57
N SER A 208 8.81 -31.24 11.83
CA SER A 208 9.73 -31.71 12.87
C SER A 208 10.66 -32.83 12.37
N GLY A 209 11.84 -32.45 11.89
CA GLY A 209 12.71 -33.32 11.10
C GLY A 209 13.25 -34.51 11.89
N SER A 210 12.83 -35.70 11.47
CA SER A 210 13.49 -37.01 11.58
C SER A 210 14.50 -37.23 12.72
N LYS A 211 14.11 -38.09 13.68
CA LYS A 211 15.03 -38.94 14.45
C LYS A 211 14.68 -40.41 14.23
#